data_AF-J2Z9L8-F1
#
_entry.id   AF-J2Z9L8-F1
#
_cell.length_a   1.000
_cell.length_b   1.000
_cell.length_c   1.000
_cell.angle_alpha   90.00
_cell.angle_beta   90.00
_cell.angle_gamma   90.00
#
_symmetry.space_group_name_H-M   'P 1'
#
loop_
_entity.id
_entity.type
_entity.pdbx_description
1 polymer ?
#
loop_
_entity_poly.entity_id
_entity_poly.type
_entity_poly.pdbx_seq_one_letter_code
_entity_poly.pdbx_strand_id
1 'polypeptide(L)'
;MASSLTTRLEALHERSPQHYSTLKRHLPLLQTALDDATRSYPTGRQLYAHLKDPPIPSRTFGRLLTLLVDLEIIALYTERASANRYDIRGYDAADIEDLAALLA
;
A
#
# COMPACT_ATOMS: atom_id res chain seq x y z
N MET A 1 15.03 1.28 17.13
CA MET A 1 15.04 2.37 16.14
C MET A 1 14.24 1.86 14.95
N ALA A 2 13.24 2.60 14.48
CA ALA A 2 12.55 2.23 13.24
C ALA A 2 13.57 2.27 12.09
N SER A 3 13.58 1.26 11.23
CA SER A 3 14.41 1.29 10.02
C SER A 3 13.87 2.36 9.07
N SER A 4 14.77 3.04 8.34
CA SER A 4 14.34 4.03 7.36
C SER A 4 13.53 3.37 6.24
N LEU A 5 12.72 4.16 5.54
CA LEU A 5 11.95 3.71 4.38
C LEU A 5 12.88 3.06 3.33
N THR A 6 14.04 3.67 3.07
CA THR A 6 15.07 3.15 2.16
C THR A 6 15.52 1.73 2.54
N THR A 7 15.86 1.49 3.82
CA THR A 7 16.29 0.16 4.28
C THR A 7 15.19 -0.88 4.13
N ARG A 8 13.92 -0.51 4.36
CA ARG A 8 12.78 -1.42 4.20
C ARG A 8 12.52 -1.75 2.73
N LEU A 9 12.71 -0.77 1.84
CA LEU A 9 12.64 -0.94 0.39
C LEU A 9 13.74 -1.85 -0.15
N GLU A 10 14.98 -1.66 0.28
CA GLU A 10 16.11 -2.53 -0.08
C GLU A 10 15.84 -3.97 0.36
N ALA A 11 15.41 -4.17 1.61
CA ALA A 11 15.04 -5.48 2.11
C ALA A 11 13.88 -6.11 1.32
N LEU A 12 12.90 -5.32 0.88
CA LEU A 12 11.83 -5.80 0.00
C LEU A 12 12.37 -6.22 -1.37
N HIS A 13 13.27 -5.43 -1.96
CA HIS A 13 13.88 -5.71 -3.25
C HIS A 13 14.66 -7.02 -3.22
N GLU A 14 15.51 -7.21 -2.21
CA GLU A 14 16.31 -8.43 -2.03
C GLU A 14 15.44 -9.66 -1.78
N ARG A 15 14.44 -9.54 -0.90
CA ARG A 15 13.55 -10.65 -0.53
C ARG A 15 12.61 -11.05 -1.65
N SER A 16 12.10 -10.07 -2.41
CA SER A 16 11.17 -10.33 -3.52
C SER A 16 11.23 -9.23 -4.58
N PRO A 17 12.10 -9.39 -5.60
CA PRO A 17 12.18 -8.47 -6.73
C PRO A 17 10.85 -8.33 -7.48
N GLN A 18 10.03 -9.39 -7.48
CA GLN A 18 8.71 -9.38 -8.08
C GLN A 18 7.73 -8.48 -7.33
N HIS A 19 7.70 -8.55 -5.99
CA HIS A 19 6.81 -7.69 -5.19
C HIS A 19 7.24 -6.23 -5.29
N TYR A 20 8.55 -5.98 -5.25
CA TYR A 20 9.12 -4.66 -5.52
C TYR A 20 8.65 -4.11 -6.87
N SER A 21 8.83 -4.88 -7.96
CA SER A 21 8.46 -4.45 -9.31
C SER A 21 6.95 -4.26 -9.46
N THR A 22 6.15 -5.08 -8.78
CA THR A 22 4.68 -4.97 -8.80
C THR A 22 4.21 -3.74 -8.03
N LEU A 23 4.82 -3.43 -6.88
CA LEU A 23 4.55 -2.23 -6.11
C LEU A 23 4.90 -0.99 -6.93
N LYS A 24 6.11 -0.91 -7.50
CA LYS A 24 6.52 0.19 -8.40
C LYS A 24 5.50 0.44 -9.51
N ARG A 25 5.06 -0.62 -10.20
CA ARG A 25 4.11 -0.50 -11.31
C ARG A 25 2.73 0.00 -10.90
N HIS A 26 2.26 -0.37 -9.71
CA HIS A 26 0.88 -0.14 -9.28
C HIS A 26 0.73 0.86 -8.13
N LEU A 27 1.82 1.53 -7.74
CA LEU A 27 1.79 2.57 -6.71
C LEU A 27 0.79 3.70 -7.00
N PRO A 28 0.67 4.23 -8.23
CA PRO A 28 -0.34 5.26 -8.52
C PRO A 28 -1.78 4.77 -8.28
N LEU A 29 -2.06 3.49 -8.52
CA LEU A 29 -3.38 2.91 -8.27
C LEU A 29 -3.69 2.84 -6.76
N LEU A 30 -2.69 2.55 -5.94
CA LEU A 30 -2.81 2.55 -4.48
C LEU A 30 -3.05 3.97 -3.97
N GLN A 31 -2.30 4.94 -4.49
CA GLN A 31 -2.45 6.36 -4.16
C GLN A 31 -3.88 6.84 -4.43
N THR A 32 -4.38 6.64 -5.67
CA THR A 32 -5.77 7.00 -6.02
C THR A 32 -6.78 6.37 -5.07
N ALA A 33 -6.62 5.08 -4.72
CA ALA A 33 -7.55 4.41 -3.82
C ALA A 33 -7.52 4.98 -2.40
N LEU A 34 -6.36 5.42 -1.91
CA LEU A 34 -6.19 6.02 -0.58
C LEU A 34 -6.69 7.46 -0.55
N ASP A 35 -6.39 8.24 -1.59
CA ASP A 35 -6.85 9.63 -1.74
C ASP A 35 -8.38 9.72 -1.80
N ASP A 36 -9.03 8.78 -2.51
CA ASP A 36 -10.50 8.74 -2.64
C ASP A 36 -11.19 8.10 -1.42
N ALA A 37 -10.43 7.60 -0.44
CA ALA A 37 -10.99 6.85 0.68
C ALA A 37 -11.73 7.76 1.67
N THR A 38 -13.04 7.55 1.80
CA THR A 38 -13.88 8.33 2.72
C THR A 38 -13.97 7.77 4.14
N ARG A 39 -13.44 6.56 4.38
CA ARG A 39 -13.54 5.86 5.67
C ARG A 39 -12.18 5.88 6.36
N SER A 40 -12.16 6.14 7.67
CA SER A 40 -10.92 6.11 8.46
C SER A 40 -10.28 4.72 8.57
N TYR A 41 -11.10 3.65 8.53
CA TYR A 41 -10.62 2.27 8.69
C TYR A 41 -11.15 1.32 7.60
N PRO A 42 -10.79 1.53 6.33
CA PRO A 42 -11.35 0.76 5.23
C PRO A 42 -10.70 -0.63 5.15
N THR A 43 -11.46 -1.58 4.60
CA THR A 43 -10.89 -2.86 4.14
C THR A 43 -10.28 -2.69 2.74
N GLY A 44 -9.35 -3.56 2.36
CA GLY A 44 -8.79 -3.55 1.01
C GLY A 44 -9.86 -3.70 -0.09
N ARG A 45 -10.95 -4.45 0.19
CA ARG A 45 -12.09 -4.56 -0.71
C ARG A 45 -12.86 -3.25 -0.87
N GLN A 46 -13.02 -2.48 0.22
CA GLN A 46 -13.69 -1.18 0.17
C GLN A 46 -12.87 -0.17 -0.64
N LEU A 47 -11.55 -0.09 -0.40
CA LEU A 47 -10.65 0.74 -1.21
C LEU A 47 -10.71 0.36 -2.69
N TYR A 48 -10.62 -0.94 -2.99
CA TYR A 48 -10.65 -1.43 -4.36
C TYR A 48 -11.98 -1.17 -5.09
N ALA A 49 -13.11 -1.17 -4.36
CA ALA A 49 -14.44 -1.03 -4.96
C ALA A 49 -14.69 0.35 -5.61
N HIS A 50 -13.90 1.36 -5.28
CA HIS A 50 -14.00 2.69 -5.86
C HIS A 50 -13.21 2.84 -7.18
N LEU A 51 -12.31 1.91 -7.48
CA LEU A 51 -11.49 1.92 -8.68
C LEU A 51 -12.30 1.53 -9.91
N LYS A 52 -12.21 2.32 -10.98
CA LYS A 52 -12.83 2.03 -12.28
C LYS A 52 -11.87 1.18 -13.12
N ASP A 53 -12.33 -0.02 -13.51
CA ASP A 53 -11.58 -0.97 -14.35
C ASP A 53 -10.09 -1.17 -13.96
N PRO A 54 -9.80 -1.54 -12.71
CA PRO A 54 -8.43 -1.67 -12.24
C PRO A 54 -7.66 -2.78 -12.99
N PRO A 55 -6.41 -2.55 -13.40
CA PRO A 55 -5.61 -3.49 -14.20
C PRO A 55 -5.09 -4.69 -13.41
N ILE A 56 -5.44 -4.80 -12.13
CA ILE A 56 -5.04 -5.90 -11.25
C ILE A 56 -6.24 -6.43 -10.48
N PRO A 57 -6.28 -7.73 -10.15
CA PRO A 57 -7.32 -8.26 -9.28
C PRO A 57 -7.26 -7.68 -7.86
N SER A 58 -8.41 -7.65 -7.18
CA SER A 58 -8.54 -7.20 -5.79
C SER A 58 -7.62 -7.93 -4.80
N ARG A 59 -7.31 -9.20 -5.06
CA ARG A 59 -6.34 -9.97 -4.28
C ARG A 59 -4.93 -9.40 -4.39
N THR A 60 -4.50 -9.02 -5.59
CA THR A 60 -3.19 -8.40 -5.81
C THR A 60 -3.13 -7.03 -5.15
N PHE A 61 -4.18 -6.22 -5.31
CA PHE A 61 -4.30 -4.94 -4.61
C PHE A 61 -4.21 -5.08 -3.09
N GLY A 62 -4.92 -6.05 -2.51
CA GLY A 62 -4.84 -6.33 -1.07
C GLY A 62 -3.43 -6.68 -0.59
N ARG A 63 -2.67 -7.46 -1.38
CA ARG A 63 -1.26 -7.78 -1.08
C ARG A 63 -0.37 -6.53 -1.13
N LEU A 64 -0.62 -5.63 -2.08
CA LEU A 64 0.12 -4.37 -2.18
C LEU A 64 -0.17 -3.43 -1.00
N LEU A 65 -1.40 -3.40 -0.49
CA LEU A 65 -1.71 -2.68 0.76
C LEU A 65 -0.95 -3.23 1.96
N THR A 66 -0.76 -4.56 2.05
CA THR A 66 0.10 -5.17 3.07
C THR A 66 1.55 -4.70 2.94
N LEU A 67 2.08 -4.54 1.71
CA LEU A 67 3.41 -3.97 1.51
C LEU A 67 3.48 -2.52 1.98
N LEU A 68 2.44 -1.71 1.78
CA LEU A 68 2.41 -0.34 2.33
C LEU A 68 2.43 -0.32 3.86
N VAL A 69 1.84 -1.33 4.52
CA VAL A 69 1.95 -1.51 5.97
C VAL A 69 3.38 -1.92 6.38
N ASP A 70 3.99 -2.87 5.67
CA ASP A 70 5.37 -3.29 5.93
C ASP A 70 6.37 -2.13 5.71
N LEU A 71 6.04 -1.23 4.78
CA LEU A 71 6.76 0.01 4.50
C LEU A 71 6.27 1.19 5.35
N GLU A 72 5.45 0.95 6.38
CA GLU A 72 4.93 1.94 7.34
C GLU A 72 4.34 3.21 6.70
N ILE A 73 3.85 3.12 5.46
CA ILE A 73 3.16 4.21 4.75
C ILE A 73 1.72 4.35 5.24
N ILE A 74 1.11 3.21 5.57
CA ILE A 74 -0.20 3.14 6.24
C ILE A 74 -0.09 2.14 7.38
N ALA A 75 -1.03 2.17 8.31
CA ALA A 75 -1.04 1.25 9.44
C ALA A 75 -2.12 0.17 9.32
N LEU A 76 -2.00 -0.90 10.10
CA LEU A 76 -3.04 -1.90 10.27
C LEU A 76 -3.87 -1.55 11.50
N TYR A 77 -5.17 -1.35 11.33
CA TYR A 77 -6.10 -1.15 12.45
C TYR A 77 -6.53 -2.48 13.07
N THR A 78 -6.81 -3.49 12.25
CA THR A 78 -7.18 -4.82 12.73
C THR A 78 -6.82 -5.87 11.69
N GLU A 79 -6.08 -6.89 12.12
CA GLU A 79 -5.80 -8.06 11.31
C GLU A 79 -6.97 -9.05 11.35
N ARG A 80 -7.43 -9.50 10.19
CA ARG A 80 -8.41 -10.59 10.06
C ARG A 80 -8.09 -11.43 8.83
N ALA A 81 -8.28 -12.75 8.94
CA ALA A 81 -7.93 -13.74 7.92
C ALA A 81 -8.38 -13.44 6.48
N SER A 82 -9.41 -12.60 6.28
CA SER A 82 -9.90 -12.23 4.95
C SER A 82 -10.30 -10.75 4.81
N ALA A 83 -10.11 -9.93 5.85
CA ALA A 83 -10.69 -8.58 5.89
C ALA A 83 -9.89 -7.64 6.81
N ASN A 84 -8.58 -7.57 6.59
CA ASN A 84 -7.72 -6.56 7.21
C ASN A 84 -8.36 -5.17 7.06
N ARG A 85 -8.40 -4.45 8.17
CA ARG A 85 -8.76 -3.03 8.20
C ARG A 85 -7.48 -2.23 8.33
N TYR A 86 -7.30 -1.30 7.42
CA TYR A 86 -6.15 -0.40 7.40
C TYR A 86 -6.51 0.86 8.18
N ASP A 87 -5.59 1.41 8.95
CA ASP A 87 -5.71 2.74 9.51
C ASP A 87 -5.05 3.72 8.54
N ILE A 88 -5.87 4.56 7.91
CA ILE A 88 -5.42 5.57 6.94
C ILE A 88 -5.57 6.98 7.50
N ARG A 89 -5.81 7.15 8.81
CA ARG A 89 -5.98 8.49 9.40
C ARG A 89 -4.69 9.31 9.38
N GLY A 90 -3.55 8.62 9.41
CA GLY A 90 -2.22 9.23 9.28
C GLY A 90 -1.66 9.15 7.86
N TYR A 91 -2.45 8.75 6.88
CA TYR A 91 -2.01 8.72 5.49
C TYR A 91 -1.72 10.14 5.01
N ASP A 92 -0.51 10.36 4.51
CA ASP A 92 -0.10 11.55 3.79
C ASP A 92 0.31 11.16 2.37
N ALA A 93 -0.16 11.91 1.37
CA ALA A 93 0.24 11.71 -0.01
C ALA A 93 1.75 11.91 -0.19
N ALA A 94 2.39 12.74 0.63
CA ALA A 94 3.83 12.95 0.62
C ALA A 94 4.62 11.65 0.88
N ASP A 95 4.13 10.77 1.77
CA ASP A 95 4.80 9.49 2.04
C ASP A 95 4.79 8.57 0.81
N ILE A 96 3.74 8.62 0.00
CA ILE A 96 3.66 7.90 -1.28
C ILE A 96 4.59 8.53 -2.32
N GLU A 97 4.69 9.85 -2.36
CA GLU A 97 5.60 10.56 -3.27
C GLU A 97 7.07 10.24 -2.96
N ASP A 98 7.44 10.21 -1.67
CA ASP A 98 8.76 9.78 -1.22
C ASP A 98 9.05 8.32 -1.59
N LEU A 99 8.08 7.42 -1.39
CA LEU A 99 8.16 6.03 -1.85
C LEU A 99 8.34 5.95 -3.38
N ALA A 100 7.59 6.74 -4.14
CA ALA A 100 7.67 6.79 -5.60
C ALA A 100 9.05 7.26 -6.06
N ALA A 101 9.62 8.27 -5.41
CA ALA A 101 10.96 8.78 -5.70
C ALA A 101 12.06 7.74 -5.44
N LEU A 102 11.93 6.96 -4.36
CA LEU A 102 12.86 5.86 -4.05
C LEU A 102 12.71 4.66 -4.99
N LEU A 103 11.53 4.45 -5.55
CA LEU A 103 11.28 3.36 -6.50
C LEU A 103 11.73 3.70 -7.93
N ALA A 104 12.07 4.94 -8.24
CA ALA A 104 12.35 5.46 -9.59
C ALA A 104 13.42 4.67 -10.36
#